data_AF-A0ABD3K6Q2-F1
#
_entry.id   AF-A0ABD3K6Q2-F1
#
_cell.length_a   1.000
_cell.length_b   1.000
_cell.length_c   1.000
_cell.angle_alpha   90.00
_cell.angle_beta   90.00
_cell.angle_gamma   90.00
#
_symmetry.space_group_name_H-M   'P 1'
#
loop_
_entity.id
_entity.type
_entity.pdbx_description
1 polymer ?
#
loop_
_entity_poly.entity_id
_entity_poly.type
_entity_poly.pdbx_seq_one_letter_code
_entity_poly.pdbx_strand_id
1 'polypeptide(L)'
;MPMTFSWVATTLNTETIPTNLGFVDSFRFKDSSRFVLGERLRVFGHRTKKGRSQKVSWCSISSPSSASSLITSPVTGEEEAAAPVSSEQRVNSVVLKQAALVSERLRSKATLEVKPDIVIPGTLSLLSDAYDRCGEVCAEYAKTFYLGTLLMTPERRRAIWAIYVWCRRTDELVDGPNASHITPTALDRWESRLEELFQGRPFDMYDAALSDTVAKFPVDIQPFKDMIEGMRMDLRKSQYKNFDELYLYCYYVAGTVGLMSVPVMGIAPDSQATTESVYNAALALGIANQLTNILRDVGEDCQS
;
A
#
# COMPACT_ATOMS: atom_id res chain seq x y z
N MET A 1 2.40 37.41 -47.09
CA MET A 1 2.09 36.42 -46.02
C MET A 1 1.85 35.09 -46.72
N PRO A 2 2.71 34.10 -46.50
CA PRO A 2 2.56 33.21 -45.33
C PRO A 2 3.88 32.97 -44.56
N MET A 3 3.74 32.63 -43.28
CA MET A 3 4.83 32.27 -42.37
C MET A 3 5.32 30.84 -42.62
N THR A 4 6.63 30.66 -42.71
CA THR A 4 7.31 29.36 -42.57
C THR A 4 8.25 29.47 -41.37
N PHE A 5 7.96 28.69 -40.32
CA PHE A 5 8.86 28.55 -39.17
C PHE A 5 9.92 27.51 -39.52
N SER A 6 11.17 27.97 -39.62
CA SER A 6 12.36 27.13 -39.74
C SER A 6 12.82 26.73 -38.33
N TRP A 7 12.91 25.43 -38.07
CA TRP A 7 13.54 24.89 -36.87
C TRP A 7 15.05 25.03 -37.00
N VAL A 8 15.67 25.89 -36.20
CA VAL A 8 17.12 25.91 -36.02
C VAL A 8 17.45 24.97 -34.87
N ALA A 9 18.00 23.81 -35.21
CA ALA A 9 18.68 22.94 -34.26
C ALA A 9 20.02 23.58 -33.90
N THR A 10 20.18 23.96 -32.63
CA THR A 10 21.49 24.25 -32.06
C THR A 10 21.88 23.10 -31.15
N THR A 11 22.74 22.24 -31.66
CA THR A 11 23.56 21.34 -30.86
C THR A 11 24.60 22.18 -30.12
N LEU A 12 24.77 21.96 -28.81
CA LEU A 12 26.06 22.07 -28.15
C LEU A 12 26.04 21.40 -26.77
N ASN A 13 27.03 20.52 -26.63
CA ASN A 13 27.70 20.02 -25.43
C ASN A 13 26.98 19.11 -24.44
N THR A 14 27.30 17.83 -24.64
CA THR A 14 27.46 16.80 -23.62
C THR A 14 28.35 17.27 -22.47
N GLU A 15 27.74 17.76 -21.40
CA GLU A 15 28.29 17.62 -20.07
C GLU A 15 27.47 16.55 -19.34
N THR A 16 28.19 15.57 -18.83
CA THR A 16 27.67 14.43 -18.07
C THR A 16 26.92 14.91 -16.83
N ILE A 17 25.60 14.92 -16.93
CA ILE A 17 24.71 15.01 -15.77
C ILE A 17 24.84 13.69 -15.01
N PRO A 18 25.25 13.66 -13.73
CA PRO A 18 25.29 12.42 -12.97
C PRO A 18 23.85 11.92 -12.77
N THR A 19 23.52 10.83 -13.44
CA THR A 19 22.27 10.07 -13.38
C THR A 19 22.17 9.26 -12.07
N ASN A 20 22.31 9.91 -10.92
CA ASN A 20 22.23 9.23 -9.63
C ASN A 20 21.49 10.04 -8.57
N LEU A 21 20.21 10.29 -8.81
CA LEU A 21 19.23 10.45 -7.73
C LEU A 21 18.47 9.13 -7.56
N GLY A 22 19.13 8.14 -6.95
CA GLY A 22 18.58 6.80 -6.71
C GLY A 22 17.48 6.73 -5.63
N PHE A 23 16.82 7.84 -5.29
CA PHE A 23 15.62 7.82 -4.42
C PHE A 23 14.52 6.92 -5.00
N VAL A 24 14.46 6.85 -6.33
CA VAL A 24 13.42 6.19 -7.12
C VAL A 24 13.58 4.66 -7.17
N ASP A 25 14.82 4.17 -7.11
CA ASP A 25 15.16 2.75 -7.33
C ASP A 25 14.92 1.87 -6.10
N SER A 26 14.37 2.45 -5.02
CA SER A 26 14.47 1.89 -3.69
C SER A 26 13.12 1.54 -3.04
N PHE A 27 12.03 1.69 -3.78
CA PHE A 27 10.78 0.92 -3.59
C PHE A 27 10.82 -0.36 -4.43
N ARG A 28 11.99 -1.00 -4.48
CA ARG A 28 12.21 -2.27 -5.17
C ARG A 28 11.89 -3.38 -4.17
N PHE A 29 10.73 -4.01 -4.32
CA PHE A 29 10.29 -5.10 -3.43
C PHE A 29 10.77 -6.49 -3.89
N LYS A 30 11.44 -6.61 -5.05
CA LYS A 30 11.76 -7.88 -5.73
C LYS A 30 12.86 -8.77 -5.10
N ASP A 31 13.38 -8.48 -3.91
CA ASP A 31 14.40 -9.34 -3.27
C ASP A 31 13.83 -10.05 -2.03
N SER A 32 13.14 -11.15 -2.31
CA SER A 32 12.52 -12.08 -1.35
C SER A 32 13.41 -13.30 -1.19
N SER A 33 14.44 -13.21 -0.34
CA SER A 33 15.22 -14.38 0.05
C SER A 33 15.82 -14.21 1.44
N ARG A 34 15.24 -14.96 2.39
CA ARG A 34 15.71 -15.31 3.75
C ARG A 34 15.21 -14.41 4.88
N PHE A 35 14.03 -14.76 5.40
CA PHE A 35 13.74 -14.57 6.82
C PHE A 35 13.42 -15.95 7.44
N VAL A 36 14.32 -16.46 8.27
CA VAL A 36 14.07 -17.63 9.13
C VAL A 36 13.66 -17.08 10.49
N LEU A 37 12.35 -17.12 10.76
CA LEU A 37 11.80 -16.84 12.09
C LEU A 37 12.13 -18.03 13.01
N GLY A 38 13.30 -17.96 13.65
CA GLY A 38 13.73 -18.92 14.65
C GLY A 38 13.29 -18.49 16.04
N GLU A 39 12.06 -18.83 16.45
CA GLU A 39 11.72 -18.89 17.87
C GLU A 39 11.04 -20.20 18.24
N ARG A 40 11.66 -20.86 19.22
CA ARG A 40 11.48 -22.25 19.62
C ARG A 40 10.83 -22.24 20.99
N LEU A 41 9.51 -22.32 21.07
CA LEU A 41 8.81 -22.64 22.33
C LEU A 41 8.40 -24.12 22.34
N ARG A 42 9.15 -24.90 23.13
CA ARG A 42 8.73 -26.22 23.62
C ARG A 42 7.83 -26.03 24.83
N VAL A 43 6.64 -26.62 24.86
CA VAL A 43 6.10 -27.41 25.99
C VAL A 43 5.06 -28.43 25.48
N PHE A 44 5.26 -29.69 25.91
CA PHE A 44 4.39 -30.88 26.06
C PHE A 44 2.86 -30.69 25.97
N GLY A 45 2.01 -31.64 25.56
CA GLY A 45 2.17 -33.07 25.25
C GLY A 45 0.79 -33.75 25.17
N HIS A 46 0.67 -34.74 24.26
CA HIS A 46 -0.33 -35.83 24.17
C HIS A 46 -1.85 -35.56 24.25
N ARG A 47 -2.55 -35.84 23.13
CA ARG A 47 -3.41 -37.03 23.02
C ARG A 47 -3.89 -37.28 21.58
N THR A 48 -3.66 -38.51 21.14
CA THR A 48 -4.19 -39.14 19.92
C THR A 48 -5.70 -39.39 20.00
N LYS A 49 -6.44 -39.25 18.89
CA LYS A 49 -7.45 -40.25 18.47
C LYS A 49 -7.85 -40.10 16.99
N LYS A 50 -8.00 -41.27 16.37
CA LYS A 50 -8.34 -41.57 14.96
C LYS A 50 -9.78 -41.20 14.60
N GLY A 51 -9.95 -40.69 13.38
CA GLY A 51 -10.78 -41.27 12.31
C GLY A 51 -12.30 -41.09 12.38
N ARG A 52 -12.88 -40.51 11.32
CA ARG A 52 -13.84 -41.21 10.46
C ARG A 52 -14.10 -40.45 9.15
N SER A 53 -13.99 -41.20 8.06
CA SER A 53 -14.48 -40.86 6.73
C SER A 53 -16.00 -40.92 6.70
N GLN A 54 -16.67 -39.96 6.06
CA GLN A 54 -17.98 -40.18 5.47
C GLN A 54 -18.05 -39.54 4.08
N LYS A 55 -18.63 -40.32 3.18
CA LYS A 55 -18.69 -40.18 1.74
C LYS A 55 -20.19 -40.04 1.40
N VAL A 56 -20.48 -39.09 0.51
CA VAL A 56 -21.59 -38.99 -0.47
C VAL A 56 -23.06 -39.08 -0.03
N SER A 57 -23.85 -38.14 -0.55
CA SER A 57 -25.16 -38.42 -1.13
C SER A 57 -25.50 -37.37 -2.20
N TRP A 58 -25.52 -37.82 -3.46
CA TRP A 58 -26.10 -37.08 -4.59
C TRP A 58 -27.59 -37.38 -4.65
N CYS A 59 -28.43 -36.35 -4.76
CA CYS A 59 -29.83 -36.50 -5.16
C CYS A 59 -30.08 -35.68 -6.42
N SER A 60 -30.20 -36.41 -7.53
CA SER A 60 -30.78 -35.99 -8.79
C SER A 60 -32.30 -35.87 -8.62
N ILE A 61 -32.89 -34.74 -9.02
CA ILE A 61 -34.33 -34.69 -9.31
C ILE A 61 -34.53 -33.96 -10.64
N SER A 62 -35.33 -34.64 -11.46
CA SER A 62 -35.72 -34.48 -12.85
C SER A 62 -36.55 -33.22 -13.16
N SER A 63 -36.35 -32.73 -14.38
CA SER A 63 -37.21 -31.76 -15.08
C SER A 63 -38.64 -32.27 -15.29
N PRO A 64 -39.60 -31.34 -15.44
CA PRO A 64 -40.60 -31.48 -16.49
C PRO A 64 -40.72 -30.23 -17.38
N SER A 65 -41.20 -30.50 -18.59
CA SER A 65 -41.36 -29.64 -19.76
C SER A 65 -42.53 -28.65 -19.68
N SER A 66 -42.29 -27.47 -20.27
CA SER A 66 -43.15 -26.66 -21.16
C SER A 66 -44.62 -26.40 -20.79
N ALA A 67 -44.96 -25.14 -20.53
CA ALA A 67 -46.19 -24.50 -21.05
C ALA A 67 -46.06 -22.97 -21.03
N SER A 68 -46.48 -22.35 -22.13
CA SER A 68 -46.47 -20.93 -22.41
C SER A 68 -47.65 -20.23 -21.72
N SER A 69 -47.42 -19.07 -21.09
CA SER A 69 -48.49 -18.09 -20.83
C SER A 69 -47.90 -16.69 -20.76
N LEU A 70 -48.24 -15.89 -21.78
CA LEU A 70 -48.07 -14.45 -21.82
C LEU A 70 -48.87 -13.81 -20.68
N ILE A 71 -48.18 -13.22 -19.72
CA ILE A 71 -48.77 -12.23 -18.80
C ILE A 71 -47.89 -11.00 -18.87
N THR A 72 -48.42 -9.98 -19.52
CA THR A 72 -47.95 -8.61 -19.50
C THR A 72 -48.01 -8.08 -18.07
N SER A 73 -46.93 -7.48 -17.60
CA SER A 73 -46.92 -6.61 -16.42
C SER A 73 -45.94 -5.46 -16.63
N PRO A 74 -46.24 -4.29 -16.05
CA PRO A 74 -45.81 -3.00 -16.57
C PRO A 74 -44.39 -2.65 -16.11
N VAL A 75 -43.76 -1.80 -16.92
CA VAL A 75 -42.56 -1.00 -16.68
C VAL A 75 -42.31 -0.74 -15.19
N THR A 76 -41.34 -1.45 -14.62
CA THR A 76 -40.62 -1.01 -13.43
C THR A 76 -39.47 -0.13 -13.91
N GLY A 77 -39.40 1.08 -13.34
CA GLY A 77 -38.43 2.10 -13.69
C GLY A 77 -37.03 1.54 -13.80
N GLU A 78 -36.35 2.00 -14.85
CA GLU A 78 -34.90 1.95 -14.94
C GLU A 78 -34.36 2.61 -13.67
N GLU A 79 -33.89 1.81 -12.71
CA GLU A 79 -32.79 2.25 -11.87
C GLU A 79 -31.66 2.59 -12.85
N GLU A 80 -31.50 3.88 -13.08
CA GLU A 80 -30.37 4.47 -13.78
C GLU A 80 -29.12 4.03 -13.01
N ALA A 81 -28.58 2.87 -13.37
CA ALA A 81 -27.35 2.34 -12.80
C ALA A 81 -26.28 3.38 -13.07
N ALA A 82 -25.88 4.10 -12.02
CA ALA A 82 -24.85 5.12 -12.10
C ALA A 82 -23.66 4.56 -12.88
N ALA A 83 -23.22 5.30 -13.91
CA ALA A 83 -22.12 4.88 -14.76
C ALA A 83 -20.93 4.43 -13.89
N PRO A 84 -20.23 3.33 -14.26
CA PRO A 84 -19.13 2.84 -13.46
C PRO A 84 -18.08 3.94 -13.26
N VAL A 85 -17.83 4.29 -12.00
CA VAL A 85 -16.85 5.32 -11.60
C VAL A 85 -15.47 4.89 -12.10
N SER A 86 -14.75 5.78 -12.78
CA SER A 86 -13.42 5.47 -13.30
C SER A 86 -12.41 5.22 -12.18
N SER A 87 -11.33 4.49 -12.47
CA SER A 87 -10.29 4.23 -11.47
C SER A 87 -9.64 5.52 -10.98
N GLU A 88 -9.43 6.49 -11.87
CA GLU A 88 -8.93 7.82 -11.51
C GLU A 88 -9.85 8.57 -10.54
N GLN A 89 -11.17 8.53 -10.77
CA GLN A 89 -12.15 9.16 -9.87
C GLN A 89 -12.13 8.53 -8.47
N ARG A 90 -12.01 7.19 -8.40
CA ARG A 90 -11.89 6.47 -7.13
C ARG A 90 -10.63 6.90 -6.38
N VAL A 91 -9.49 6.93 -7.04
CA VAL A 91 -8.21 7.33 -6.45
C VAL A 91 -8.23 8.79 -5.99
N ASN A 92 -8.81 9.70 -6.80
CA ASN A 92 -8.94 11.11 -6.44
C ASN A 92 -9.75 11.31 -5.15
N SER A 93 -10.81 10.51 -4.93
CA SER A 93 -11.58 10.58 -3.68
C SER A 93 -10.74 10.29 -2.43
N VAL A 94 -9.76 9.36 -2.53
CA VAL A 94 -8.83 9.03 -1.44
C VAL A 94 -7.87 10.20 -1.20
N VAL A 95 -7.31 10.77 -2.28
CA VAL A 95 -6.41 11.93 -2.22
C VAL A 95 -7.09 13.11 -1.53
N LEU A 96 -8.33 13.44 -1.93
CA LEU A 96 -9.08 14.56 -1.34
C LEU A 96 -9.37 14.34 0.14
N LYS A 97 -9.75 13.12 0.54
CA LYS A 97 -9.96 12.76 1.95
C LYS A 97 -8.69 12.96 2.77
N GLN A 98 -7.54 12.51 2.28
CA GLN A 98 -6.27 12.67 2.99
C GLN A 98 -5.82 14.14 3.08
N ALA A 99 -5.95 14.89 1.99
CA ALA A 99 -5.62 16.31 1.98
C ALA A 99 -6.48 17.09 3.01
N ALA A 100 -7.76 16.73 3.14
CA ALA A 100 -8.65 17.30 4.14
C ALA A 100 -8.21 16.96 5.58
N LEU A 101 -7.85 15.69 5.86
CA LEU A 101 -7.38 15.25 7.18
C LEU A 101 -6.11 15.98 7.63
N VAL A 102 -5.15 16.18 6.72
CA VAL A 102 -3.94 16.96 7.03
C VAL A 102 -4.29 18.41 7.34
N SER A 103 -5.17 19.01 6.52
CA SER A 103 -5.60 20.41 6.69
C SER A 103 -6.34 20.62 8.01
N GLU A 104 -7.16 19.66 8.44
CA GLU A 104 -7.81 19.68 9.75
C GLU A 104 -6.80 19.58 10.90
N ARG A 105 -5.87 18.62 10.86
CA ARG A 105 -4.87 18.45 11.91
C ARG A 105 -3.93 19.66 12.05
N LEU A 106 -3.56 20.30 10.94
CA LEU A 106 -2.79 21.54 10.96
C LEU A 106 -3.54 22.69 11.65
N ARG A 107 -4.85 22.84 11.38
CA ARG A 107 -5.71 23.82 12.07
C ARG A 107 -5.82 23.53 13.58
N SER A 108 -6.03 22.27 13.96
CA SER A 108 -6.12 21.88 15.38
C SER A 108 -4.82 22.12 16.14
N LYS A 109 -3.66 21.82 15.52
CA LYS A 109 -2.34 21.99 16.14
C LYS A 109 -1.96 23.47 16.30
N ALA A 110 -2.43 24.36 15.42
CA ALA A 110 -2.29 25.81 15.59
C ALA A 110 -3.13 26.37 16.76
N THR A 111 -4.13 25.62 17.23
CA THR A 111 -5.08 26.06 18.27
C THR A 111 -4.70 25.54 19.67
N LEU A 112 -3.78 24.59 19.79
CA LEU A 112 -3.45 23.90 21.05
C LEU A 112 -1.94 23.87 21.30
N GLU A 113 -1.46 24.70 22.24
CA GLU A 113 -0.17 24.48 22.90
C GLU A 113 -0.30 23.25 23.83
N VAL A 114 0.23 22.10 23.39
CA VAL A 114 0.15 20.85 24.17
C VAL A 114 1.36 20.72 25.10
N LYS A 115 1.10 20.62 26.42
CA LYS A 115 2.05 20.16 27.43
C LYS A 115 2.31 18.65 27.25
N PRO A 116 3.55 18.17 27.40
CA PRO A 116 3.84 16.74 27.25
C PRO A 116 3.23 15.95 28.41
N ASP A 117 2.50 14.89 28.07
CA ASP A 117 2.04 13.88 29.03
C ASP A 117 3.23 13.13 29.64
N ILE A 118 3.07 12.71 30.90
CA ILE A 118 4.07 11.96 31.66
C ILE A 118 4.12 10.53 31.11
N VAL A 119 5.19 10.21 30.38
CA VAL A 119 5.40 8.87 29.81
C VAL A 119 6.24 8.00 30.76
N ILE A 120 5.83 6.74 30.95
CA ILE A 120 6.52 5.77 31.80
C ILE A 120 7.83 5.29 31.10
N PRO A 121 9.00 5.31 31.77
CA PRO A 121 10.30 5.09 31.11
C PRO A 121 10.47 3.75 30.39
N GLY A 122 9.85 2.66 30.87
CA GLY A 122 10.00 1.33 30.28
C GLY A 122 9.37 1.18 28.89
N THR A 123 8.25 1.87 28.64
CA THR A 123 7.54 1.81 27.35
C THR A 123 8.29 2.56 26.25
N LEU A 124 9.03 3.61 26.61
CA LEU A 124 9.86 4.38 25.66
C LEU A 124 11.04 3.58 25.12
N SER A 125 11.66 2.73 25.95
CA SER A 125 12.77 1.87 25.52
C SER A 125 12.32 0.88 24.45
N LEU A 126 11.23 0.14 24.71
CA LEU A 126 10.69 -0.85 23.77
C LEU A 126 10.26 -0.23 22.44
N LEU A 127 9.67 0.97 22.49
CA LEU A 127 9.26 1.68 21.28
C LEU A 127 10.48 2.19 20.48
N SER A 128 11.54 2.64 21.16
CA SER A 128 12.79 2.99 20.47
C SER A 128 13.39 1.78 19.77
N ASP A 129 13.49 0.65 20.48
CA ASP A 129 14.03 -0.60 19.92
C ASP A 129 13.22 -1.06 18.70
N ALA A 130 11.89 -0.92 18.75
CA ALA A 130 11.01 -1.22 17.63
C ALA A 130 11.34 -0.37 16.38
N TYR A 131 11.54 0.94 16.56
CA TYR A 131 11.92 1.83 15.46
C TYR A 131 13.34 1.56 14.95
N ASP A 132 14.28 1.25 15.83
CA ASP A 132 15.66 0.92 15.45
C ASP A 132 15.67 -0.35 14.60
N ARG A 133 14.86 -1.35 14.99
CA ARG A 133 14.66 -2.56 14.20
C ARG A 133 14.00 -2.27 12.85
N CYS A 134 13.07 -1.31 12.77
CA CYS A 134 12.55 -0.86 11.47
C CYS A 134 13.65 -0.24 10.60
N GLY A 135 14.54 0.55 11.20
CA GLY A 135 15.69 1.15 10.53
C GLY A 135 16.67 0.14 9.98
N GLU A 136 16.97 -0.92 10.74
CA GLU A 136 17.83 -2.03 10.30
C GLU A 136 17.26 -2.75 9.07
N VAL A 137 15.97 -3.08 9.09
CA VAL A 137 15.28 -3.71 7.95
C VAL A 137 15.32 -2.79 6.72
N CYS A 138 15.05 -1.49 6.91
CA CYS A 138 15.12 -0.51 5.83
C CYS A 138 16.54 -0.41 5.22
N ALA A 139 17.57 -0.39 6.08
CA ALA A 139 18.97 -0.33 5.66
C ALA A 139 19.42 -1.57 4.88
N GLU A 140 18.91 -2.74 5.26
CA GLU A 140 19.24 -4.03 4.63
C GLU A 140 18.63 -4.14 3.22
N TYR A 141 17.33 -3.85 3.10
CA TYR A 141 16.55 -4.15 1.90
C TYR A 141 16.32 -2.97 0.95
N ALA A 142 16.50 -1.72 1.40
CA ALA A 142 16.25 -0.52 0.61
C ALA A 142 17.36 0.53 0.79
N LYS A 143 18.60 0.17 0.44
CA LYS A 143 19.81 0.97 0.69
C LYS A 143 19.68 2.44 0.26
N THR A 144 19.19 2.71 -0.95
CA THR A 144 19.15 4.09 -1.45
C THR A 144 18.02 4.91 -0.82
N PHE A 145 16.88 4.29 -0.54
CA PHE A 145 15.78 4.88 0.21
C PHE A 145 16.23 5.19 1.62
N TYR A 146 16.87 4.22 2.30
CA TYR A 146 17.45 4.37 3.61
C TYR A 146 18.40 5.58 3.65
N LEU A 147 19.33 5.68 2.71
CA LEU A 147 20.21 6.86 2.58
C LEU A 147 19.42 8.16 2.40
N GLY A 148 18.36 8.16 1.58
CA GLY A 148 17.46 9.31 1.43
C GLY A 148 16.77 9.72 2.74
N THR A 149 16.33 8.75 3.54
CA THR A 149 15.72 9.03 4.86
C THR A 149 16.69 9.66 5.86
N LEU A 150 18.01 9.55 5.65
CA LEU A 150 19.02 10.21 6.50
C LEU A 150 19.00 11.74 6.38
N LEU A 151 18.35 12.29 5.34
CA LEU A 151 18.13 13.73 5.19
C LEU A 151 16.94 14.25 6.01
N MET A 152 16.13 13.35 6.56
CA MET A 152 14.97 13.71 7.38
C MET A 152 15.34 13.90 8.85
N THR A 153 14.48 14.60 9.59
CA THR A 153 14.57 14.67 11.06
C THR A 153 14.44 13.27 11.67
N PRO A 154 15.05 13.00 12.84
CA PRO A 154 14.99 11.68 13.47
C PRO A 154 13.57 11.15 13.70
N GLU A 155 12.62 12.04 14.01
CA GLU A 155 11.21 11.68 14.21
C GLU A 155 10.56 11.19 12.90
N ARG A 156 10.67 11.98 11.82
CA ARG A 156 10.09 11.64 10.51
C ARG A 156 10.75 10.41 9.90
N ARG A 157 12.07 10.29 10.05
CA ARG A 157 12.85 9.13 9.58
C ARG A 157 12.32 7.83 10.17
N ARG A 158 12.17 7.78 11.50
CA ARG A 158 11.66 6.59 12.21
C ARG A 158 10.24 6.22 11.77
N ALA A 159 9.37 7.21 11.59
CA ALA A 159 8.03 7.01 11.07
C ALA A 159 8.02 6.44 9.63
N ILE A 160 8.87 6.96 8.74
CA ILE A 160 9.01 6.43 7.38
C ILE A 160 9.53 4.99 7.38
N TRP A 161 10.47 4.64 8.27
CA TRP A 161 10.93 3.26 8.40
C TRP A 161 9.82 2.30 8.84
N ALA A 162 8.96 2.72 9.78
CA ALA A 162 7.82 1.91 10.20
C ALA A 162 6.83 1.67 9.05
N ILE A 163 6.54 2.70 8.24
CA ILE A 163 5.72 2.56 7.03
C ILE A 163 6.37 1.60 6.03
N TYR A 164 7.67 1.78 5.74
CA TYR A 164 8.41 0.91 4.82
C TYR A 164 8.33 -0.57 5.24
N VAL A 165 8.60 -0.86 6.51
CA VAL A 165 8.56 -2.24 7.03
C VAL A 165 7.15 -2.83 6.93
N TRP A 166 6.10 -2.05 7.19
CA TRP A 166 4.74 -2.52 7.00
C TRP A 166 4.43 -2.84 5.54
N CYS A 167 4.82 -1.96 4.60
CA CYS A 167 4.65 -2.21 3.17
C CYS A 167 5.37 -3.49 2.73
N ARG A 168 6.63 -3.65 3.16
CA ARG A 168 7.43 -4.85 2.83
C ARG A 168 6.81 -6.13 3.40
N ARG A 169 6.37 -6.12 4.66
CA ARG A 169 5.71 -7.27 5.28
C ARG A 169 4.41 -7.64 4.57
N THR A 170 3.72 -6.64 4.02
CA THR A 170 2.48 -6.83 3.24
C THR A 170 2.76 -7.49 1.90
N ASP A 171 3.80 -7.02 1.20
CA ASP A 171 4.27 -7.58 -0.07
C ASP A 171 4.78 -9.03 0.07
N GLU A 172 5.57 -9.31 1.12
CA GLU A 172 6.06 -10.66 1.42
C GLU A 172 4.96 -11.70 1.70
N LEU A 173 3.72 -11.26 1.97
CA LEU A 173 2.59 -12.19 2.08
C LEU A 173 2.32 -12.90 0.74
N VAL A 174 2.42 -12.16 -0.37
CA VAL A 174 2.12 -12.68 -1.71
C VAL A 174 3.37 -13.04 -2.50
N ASP A 175 4.53 -12.45 -2.20
CA ASP A 175 5.79 -12.70 -2.91
C ASP A 175 6.81 -13.53 -2.09
N GLY A 176 6.49 -13.86 -0.84
CA GLY A 176 7.38 -14.60 0.04
C GLY A 176 7.52 -16.09 -0.30
N PRO A 177 8.41 -16.82 0.38
CA PRO A 177 8.61 -18.26 0.17
C PRO A 177 7.36 -19.13 0.36
N ASN A 178 6.34 -18.59 1.05
CA ASN A 178 5.06 -19.24 1.31
C ASN A 178 3.92 -18.71 0.43
N ALA A 179 4.22 -17.90 -0.59
CA ALA A 179 3.27 -17.31 -1.54
C ALA A 179 2.29 -18.34 -2.13
N SER A 180 2.81 -19.52 -2.51
CA SER A 180 2.02 -20.62 -3.08
C SER A 180 0.98 -21.21 -2.12
N HIS A 181 1.04 -20.88 -0.83
CA HIS A 181 0.14 -21.35 0.21
C HIS A 181 -0.71 -20.23 0.82
N ILE A 182 -0.57 -18.98 0.35
CA ILE A 182 -1.37 -17.91 0.90
C ILE A 182 -2.83 -18.05 0.48
N THR A 183 -3.72 -17.86 1.43
CA THR A 183 -5.17 -17.92 1.22
C THR A 183 -5.73 -16.51 1.32
N PRO A 184 -6.85 -16.19 0.66
CA PRO A 184 -7.58 -14.94 0.89
C PRO A 184 -7.81 -14.65 2.38
N THR A 185 -8.04 -15.69 3.18
CA THR A 185 -8.18 -15.61 4.64
C THR A 185 -6.95 -15.06 5.37
N ALA A 186 -5.74 -15.24 4.83
CA ALA A 186 -4.54 -14.64 5.41
C ALA A 186 -4.53 -13.11 5.22
N LEU A 187 -4.96 -12.61 4.06
CA LEU A 187 -5.11 -11.17 3.81
C LEU A 187 -6.24 -10.56 4.66
N ASP A 188 -7.33 -11.31 4.89
CA ASP A 188 -8.40 -10.86 5.81
C ASP A 188 -7.91 -10.72 7.26
N ARG A 189 -7.06 -11.65 7.72
CA ARG A 189 -6.41 -11.54 9.03
C ARG A 189 -5.43 -10.37 9.09
N TRP A 190 -4.70 -10.13 8.00
CA TRP A 190 -3.78 -9.00 7.90
C TRP A 190 -4.52 -7.66 7.93
N GLU A 191 -5.66 -7.54 7.24
CA GLU A 191 -6.51 -6.36 7.31
C GLU A 191 -7.12 -6.17 8.71
N SER A 192 -7.60 -7.23 9.36
CA SER A 192 -8.09 -7.15 10.74
C SER A 192 -6.99 -6.67 11.71
N ARG A 193 -5.76 -7.14 11.52
CA ARG A 193 -4.60 -6.73 12.32
C ARG A 193 -4.24 -5.25 12.09
N LEU A 194 -4.34 -4.78 10.84
CA LEU A 194 -4.19 -3.37 10.49
C LEU A 194 -5.23 -2.50 11.24
N GLU A 195 -6.50 -2.95 11.30
CA GLU A 195 -7.53 -2.23 12.05
C GLU A 195 -7.25 -2.16 13.56
N GLU A 196 -6.81 -3.26 14.17
CA GLU A 196 -6.41 -3.28 15.58
C GLU A 196 -5.24 -2.34 15.86
N LEU A 197 -4.24 -2.32 14.99
CA LEU A 197 -3.09 -1.44 15.06
C LEU A 197 -3.50 0.04 15.03
N PHE A 198 -4.39 0.43 14.12
CA PHE A 198 -4.91 1.80 14.03
C PHE A 198 -5.77 2.20 15.24
N GLN A 199 -6.28 1.21 15.98
CA GLN A 199 -6.98 1.41 17.26
C GLN A 199 -6.03 1.34 18.48
N GLY A 200 -4.72 1.34 18.27
CA GLY A 200 -3.73 1.34 19.36
C GLY A 200 -3.47 -0.04 19.98
N ARG A 201 -3.81 -1.13 19.29
CA ARG A 201 -3.60 -2.52 19.75
C ARG A 201 -2.61 -3.24 18.82
N PRO A 202 -1.31 -2.94 18.91
CA PRO A 202 -0.30 -3.59 18.08
C PRO A 202 -0.10 -5.06 18.47
N PHE A 203 0.13 -5.93 17.49
CA PHE A 203 0.38 -7.36 17.74
C PHE A 203 1.85 -7.68 18.02
N ASP A 204 2.79 -6.95 17.41
CA ASP A 204 4.24 -7.11 17.62
C ASP A 204 4.98 -5.77 17.64
N MET A 205 6.32 -5.80 17.68
CA MET A 205 7.15 -4.59 17.76
C MET A 205 7.01 -3.69 16.51
N TYR A 206 6.89 -4.26 15.31
CA TYR A 206 6.77 -3.48 14.08
C TYR A 206 5.41 -2.80 14.03
N ASP A 207 4.37 -3.49 14.50
CA ASP A 207 3.05 -2.90 14.67
C ASP A 207 3.06 -1.78 15.70
N ALA A 208 3.82 -1.93 16.79
CA ALA A 208 3.93 -0.89 17.81
C ALA A 208 4.57 0.38 17.25
N ALA A 209 5.63 0.26 16.44
CA ALA A 209 6.25 1.39 15.75
C ALA A 209 5.29 2.08 14.77
N LEU A 210 4.50 1.33 14.00
CA LEU A 210 3.52 1.92 13.10
C LEU A 210 2.32 2.51 13.85
N SER A 211 1.85 1.86 14.93
CA SER A 211 0.75 2.36 15.77
C SER A 211 1.09 3.72 16.39
N ASP A 212 2.30 3.87 16.93
CA ASP A 212 2.83 5.15 17.41
C ASP A 212 2.95 6.18 16.27
N THR A 213 3.38 5.75 15.08
CA THR A 213 3.47 6.61 13.89
C THR A 213 2.12 7.18 13.49
N VAL A 214 1.08 6.35 13.34
CA VAL A 214 -0.25 6.80 12.92
C VAL A 214 -0.97 7.63 14.00
N ALA A 215 -0.59 7.46 15.28
CA ALA A 215 -1.03 8.35 16.35
C ALA A 215 -0.40 9.76 16.23
N LYS A 216 0.88 9.85 15.86
CA LYS A 216 1.63 11.13 15.78
C LYS A 216 1.39 11.92 14.49
N PHE A 217 1.15 11.26 13.37
CA PHE A 217 1.00 11.88 12.06
C PHE A 217 -0.45 11.77 11.53
N PRO A 218 -0.93 12.72 10.71
CA PRO A 218 -2.26 12.68 10.08
C PRO A 218 -2.35 11.63 8.95
N VAL A 219 -2.15 10.35 9.28
CA VAL A 219 -2.17 9.25 8.32
C VAL A 219 -3.55 8.61 8.31
N ASP A 220 -4.18 8.53 7.13
CA ASP A 220 -5.45 7.80 6.95
C ASP A 220 -5.19 6.30 6.76
N ILE A 221 -6.13 5.45 7.20
CA ILE A 221 -6.04 4.00 7.05
C ILE A 221 -6.30 3.53 5.62
N GLN A 222 -7.01 4.32 4.79
CA GLN A 222 -7.47 3.87 3.47
C GLN A 222 -6.33 3.43 2.53
N PRO A 223 -5.21 4.15 2.38
CA PRO A 223 -4.10 3.67 1.55
C PRO A 223 -3.55 2.31 1.99
N PHE A 224 -3.59 1.99 3.29
CA PHE A 224 -3.13 0.69 3.80
C PHE A 224 -4.08 -0.42 3.39
N LYS A 225 -5.39 -0.19 3.52
CA LYS A 225 -6.42 -1.11 3.03
C LYS A 225 -6.33 -1.32 1.51
N ASP A 226 -6.11 -0.23 0.79
CA ASP A 226 -5.96 -0.21 -0.66
C ASP A 226 -4.73 -1.02 -1.10
N MET A 227 -3.61 -0.94 -0.37
CA MET A 227 -2.45 -1.80 -0.65
C MET A 227 -2.76 -3.30 -0.44
N ILE A 228 -3.50 -3.64 0.62
CA ILE A 228 -3.96 -5.03 0.84
C ILE A 228 -4.88 -5.49 -0.29
N GLU A 229 -5.73 -4.62 -0.83
CA GLU A 229 -6.54 -4.93 -2.01
C GLU A 229 -5.68 -5.19 -3.25
N GLY A 230 -4.58 -4.45 -3.43
CA GLY A 230 -3.56 -4.75 -4.44
C GLY A 230 -3.05 -6.19 -4.33
N MET A 231 -2.67 -6.60 -3.12
CA MET A 231 -2.23 -7.98 -2.87
C MET A 231 -3.32 -9.02 -3.17
N ARG A 232 -4.60 -8.69 -2.93
CA ARG A 232 -5.73 -9.56 -3.31
C ARG A 232 -5.88 -9.68 -4.83
N MET A 233 -5.55 -8.62 -5.58
CA MET A 233 -5.55 -8.65 -7.04
C MET A 233 -4.46 -9.58 -7.57
N ASP A 234 -3.26 -9.54 -7.01
CA ASP A 234 -2.14 -10.41 -7.42
C ASP A 234 -2.47 -11.90 -7.28
N LEU A 235 -3.27 -12.28 -6.27
CA LEU A 235 -3.71 -13.68 -6.11
C LEU A 235 -4.71 -14.16 -7.16
N ARG A 236 -5.39 -13.25 -7.87
CA ARG A 236 -6.54 -13.59 -8.72
C ARG A 236 -6.35 -13.24 -10.19
N LYS A 237 -5.48 -12.28 -10.51
CA LYS A 237 -5.45 -11.63 -11.81
C LYS A 237 -4.04 -11.61 -12.37
N SER A 238 -3.88 -12.23 -13.54
CA SER A 238 -2.61 -12.29 -14.27
C SER A 238 -2.54 -11.36 -15.49
N GLN A 239 -3.66 -10.77 -15.91
CA GLN A 239 -3.73 -9.91 -17.11
C GLN A 239 -4.65 -8.71 -16.92
N TYR A 240 -4.20 -7.55 -17.41
CA TYR A 240 -4.93 -6.28 -17.40
C TYR A 240 -5.47 -5.96 -18.79
N LYS A 241 -6.78 -5.71 -18.91
CA LYS A 241 -7.45 -5.56 -20.22
C LYS A 241 -7.26 -4.19 -20.85
N ASN A 242 -7.07 -3.17 -20.02
CA ASN A 242 -6.96 -1.78 -20.45
C ASN A 242 -6.10 -1.01 -19.45
N PHE A 243 -5.75 0.23 -19.84
CA PHE A 243 -4.91 1.08 -19.01
C PHE A 243 -5.58 1.50 -17.69
N ASP A 244 -6.91 1.63 -17.63
CA ASP A 244 -7.61 2.00 -16.39
C ASP A 244 -7.45 0.90 -15.32
N GLU A 245 -7.55 -0.38 -15.71
CA GLU A 245 -7.28 -1.50 -14.81
C GLU A 245 -5.81 -1.56 -14.37
N LEU A 246 -4.86 -1.28 -15.28
CA LEU A 246 -3.44 -1.24 -14.96
C LEU A 246 -3.08 -0.06 -14.04
N TYR A 247 -3.70 1.10 -14.28
CA TYR A 247 -3.57 2.29 -13.45
C TYR A 247 -4.04 2.00 -12.03
N LEU A 248 -5.21 1.37 -11.88
CA LEU A 248 -5.73 1.01 -10.56
C LEU A 248 -4.81 0.04 -9.83
N TYR A 249 -4.22 -0.91 -10.55
CA TYR A 249 -3.21 -1.80 -9.98
C TYR A 249 -1.98 -1.02 -9.51
N CYS A 250 -1.41 -0.16 -10.36
CA CYS A 250 -0.25 0.67 -10.00
C CYS A 250 -0.54 1.59 -8.81
N TYR A 251 -1.77 2.09 -8.71
CA TYR A 251 -2.25 2.80 -7.54
C TYR A 251 -2.12 1.94 -6.29
N TYR A 252 -2.71 0.74 -6.27
CA TYR A 252 -2.75 -0.11 -5.08
C TYR A 252 -1.36 -0.51 -4.59
N VAL A 253 -0.47 -0.95 -5.49
CA VAL A 253 0.83 -1.52 -5.08
C VAL A 253 1.94 -0.48 -4.90
N ALA A 254 1.80 0.72 -5.48
CA ALA A 254 2.86 1.74 -5.42
C ALA A 254 2.35 3.16 -5.11
N GLY A 255 1.22 3.57 -5.69
CA GLY A 255 0.62 4.88 -5.42
C GLY A 255 0.26 5.09 -3.95
N THR A 256 -0.31 4.07 -3.31
CA THR A 256 -0.65 4.04 -1.88
C THR A 256 0.55 4.33 -0.98
N VAL A 257 1.76 3.88 -1.33
CA VAL A 257 2.97 4.13 -0.55
C VAL A 257 3.32 5.62 -0.49
N GLY A 258 3.12 6.34 -1.61
CA GLY A 258 3.23 7.79 -1.64
C GLY A 258 2.22 8.46 -0.71
N LEU A 259 0.97 8.00 -0.76
CA LEU A 259 -0.14 8.49 0.08
C LEU A 259 0.06 8.24 1.58
N MET A 260 0.73 7.16 1.96
CA MET A 260 1.13 6.89 3.36
C MET A 260 2.27 7.82 3.81
N SER A 261 3.18 8.15 2.90
CA SER A 261 4.44 8.83 3.23
C SER A 261 4.33 10.35 3.32
N VAL A 262 3.50 10.98 2.46
CA VAL A 262 3.31 12.45 2.42
C VAL A 262 2.97 13.04 3.80
N PRO A 263 2.00 12.53 4.57
CA PRO A 263 1.66 13.12 5.87
C PRO A 263 2.80 13.04 6.91
N VAL A 264 3.75 12.11 6.74
CA VAL A 264 4.95 12.00 7.59
C VAL A 264 6.05 12.95 7.13
N MET A 265 6.33 12.98 5.82
CA MET A 265 7.34 13.88 5.24
C MET A 265 6.97 15.35 5.48
N GLY A 266 5.68 15.66 5.42
CA GLY A 266 5.14 17.00 5.61
C GLY A 266 5.36 17.90 4.40
N ILE A 267 4.63 19.01 4.37
CA ILE A 267 4.76 20.05 3.35
C ILE A 267 5.52 21.23 3.98
N ALA A 268 6.49 21.76 3.24
CA ALA A 268 7.28 22.89 3.73
C ALA A 268 6.37 24.13 3.94
N PRO A 269 6.50 24.87 5.05
CA PRO A 269 5.60 25.99 5.36
C PRO A 269 5.59 27.11 4.31
N ASP A 270 6.69 27.28 3.58
CA ASP A 270 6.88 28.25 2.51
C ASP A 270 6.49 27.73 1.12
N SER A 271 6.09 26.45 1.03
CA SER A 271 5.63 25.85 -0.22
C SER A 271 4.37 26.53 -0.73
N GLN A 272 4.37 26.86 -2.03
CA GLN A 272 3.20 27.39 -2.73
C GLN A 272 2.25 26.29 -3.23
N ALA A 273 2.63 25.02 -3.07
CA ALA A 273 1.84 23.89 -3.51
C ALA A 273 0.65 23.67 -2.55
N THR A 274 -0.53 23.36 -3.11
CA THR A 274 -1.66 22.94 -2.29
C THR A 274 -1.42 21.54 -1.75
N THR A 275 -2.00 21.20 -0.60
CA THR A 275 -1.90 19.84 -0.05
C THR A 275 -2.33 18.79 -1.07
N GLU A 276 -3.45 19.01 -1.75
CA GLU A 276 -3.93 18.15 -2.83
C GLU A 276 -2.88 17.94 -3.94
N SER A 277 -2.24 19.01 -4.42
CA SER A 277 -1.22 18.90 -5.47
C SER A 277 0.00 18.07 -5.04
N VAL A 278 0.38 18.14 -3.76
CA VAL A 278 1.49 17.34 -3.21
C VAL A 278 1.12 15.86 -3.16
N TYR A 279 -0.10 15.54 -2.73
CA TYR A 279 -0.60 14.16 -2.74
C TYR A 279 -0.72 13.61 -4.17
N ASN A 280 -1.25 14.40 -5.11
CA ASN A 280 -1.30 14.01 -6.53
C ASN A 280 0.10 13.79 -7.12
N ALA A 281 1.08 14.62 -6.78
CA ALA A 281 2.46 14.42 -7.22
C ALA A 281 3.09 13.14 -6.64
N ALA A 282 2.86 12.84 -5.36
CA ALA A 282 3.35 11.62 -4.72
C ALA A 282 2.70 10.36 -5.33
N LEU A 283 1.39 10.42 -5.58
CA LEU A 283 0.65 9.37 -6.28
C LEU A 283 1.21 9.12 -7.69
N ALA A 284 1.38 10.19 -8.48
CA ALA A 284 1.90 10.10 -9.84
C ALA A 284 3.32 9.52 -9.86
N LEU A 285 4.17 9.90 -8.90
CA LEU A 285 5.51 9.33 -8.75
C LEU A 285 5.46 7.83 -8.47
N GLY A 286 4.60 7.39 -7.56
CA GLY A 286 4.42 5.97 -7.26
C GLY A 286 3.97 5.16 -8.48
N ILE A 287 2.98 5.67 -9.21
CA ILE A 287 2.47 5.05 -10.44
C ILE A 287 3.56 4.98 -11.52
N ALA A 288 4.30 6.08 -11.74
CA ALA A 288 5.37 6.12 -12.73
C ALA A 288 6.49 5.11 -12.42
N ASN A 289 6.84 4.94 -11.15
CA ASN A 289 7.84 3.96 -10.73
C ASN A 289 7.36 2.54 -11.00
N GLN A 290 6.09 2.25 -10.72
CA GLN A 290 5.53 0.92 -10.96
C GLN A 290 5.43 0.59 -12.45
N LEU A 291 5.00 1.55 -13.27
CA LEU A 291 5.01 1.38 -14.73
C LEU A 291 6.43 1.14 -15.26
N THR A 292 7.42 1.83 -14.69
CA THR A 292 8.85 1.62 -15.05
C THR A 292 9.31 0.21 -14.68
N ASN A 293 8.92 -0.30 -13.52
CA ASN A 293 9.22 -1.68 -13.11
C ASN A 293 8.60 -2.70 -14.08
N ILE A 294 7.32 -2.54 -14.41
CA ILE A 294 6.61 -3.42 -15.35
C ILE A 294 7.28 -3.42 -16.73
N LEU A 295 7.63 -2.25 -17.25
CA LEU A 295 8.29 -2.12 -18.56
C LEU A 295 9.69 -2.76 -18.59
N ARG A 296 10.42 -2.68 -17.47
CA ARG A 296 11.74 -3.32 -17.34
C ARG A 296 11.63 -4.84 -17.29
N ASP A 297 10.62 -5.36 -16.59
CA ASP A 297 10.53 -6.76 -16.20
C ASP A 297 9.63 -7.59 -17.15
N VAL A 298 9.05 -6.96 -18.19
CA VAL A 298 8.16 -7.60 -19.19
C VAL A 298 8.71 -8.91 -19.77
N GLY A 299 10.03 -9.02 -19.94
CA GLY A 299 10.67 -10.22 -20.49
C GLY A 299 10.67 -11.41 -19.52
N GLU A 300 10.85 -11.15 -18.22
CA GLU A 300 10.80 -12.17 -17.16
C GLU A 300 9.34 -12.57 -16.89
N ASP A 301 8.43 -11.58 -16.86
CA ASP A 301 7.01 -11.79 -16.55
C ASP A 301 6.29 -12.57 -17.67
N CYS A 302 6.67 -12.42 -18.94
CA CYS A 302 6.10 -13.19 -20.05
C CYS A 302 6.44 -14.69 -20.02
N GLN A 303 7.45 -15.11 -19.25
CA GLN A 303 7.91 -16.50 -19.18
C GLN A 303 7.26 -17.30 -18.04
N SER A 304 6.47 -16.64 -17.20
CA SER A 304 5.79 -17.18 -16.02
C SER A 304 4.34 -17.54 -16.32
#